data_AF-A0A6C0EC46-F1
#
_entry.id   AF-A0A6C0EC46-F1
#
_cell.length_a   1.000
_cell.length_b   1.000
_cell.length_c   1.000
_cell.angle_alpha   90.00
_cell.angle_beta   90.00
_cell.angle_gamma   90.00
#
_symmetry.space_group_name_H-M   'P 1'
#
loop_
_entity.id
_entity.type
_entity.pdbx_description
1 polymer ?
#
loop_
_entity_poly.entity_id
_entity_poly.type
_entity_poly.pdbx_seq_one_letter_code
_entity_poly.pdbx_strand_id
1 'polypeptide(L)'
;MIKAEDLIKEQIERENRKYITFDKIYKLVEKKIYLASKGDNYYTWYQIPEFLVGLPVYSPKDCNSYIQSKLKKNGFNTDFYDPNFLLIKWFPKN
;
A
#
# COMPACT_ATOMS: atom_id res chain seq x y z
N MET A 1 5.18 -7.87 -38.13
CA MET A 1 3.81 -8.43 -37.99
C MET A 1 3.52 -8.50 -36.50
N ILE A 2 2.42 -7.90 -36.02
CA ILE A 2 2.08 -7.86 -34.59
C ILE A 2 1.52 -9.23 -34.18
N LYS A 3 2.00 -9.79 -33.05
CA LYS A 3 1.50 -11.05 -32.49
C LYS A 3 0.67 -10.79 -31.23
N ALA A 4 -0.45 -11.51 -31.07
CA ALA A 4 -1.30 -11.39 -29.89
C ALA A 4 -0.55 -11.72 -28.59
N GLU A 5 0.36 -12.69 -28.63
CA GLU A 5 1.19 -13.10 -27.49
C GLU A 5 2.06 -11.96 -26.96
N ASP A 6 2.68 -11.18 -27.86
CA ASP A 6 3.50 -10.03 -27.49
C ASP A 6 2.65 -8.95 -26.79
N LEU A 7 1.43 -8.70 -27.29
CA LEU A 7 0.50 -7.73 -26.69
C LEU A 7 0.04 -8.16 -25.28
N ILE A 8 -0.24 -9.46 -25.08
CA ILE A 8 -0.64 -10.00 -23.77
C ILE A 8 0.53 -9.86 -22.77
N LYS A 9 1.75 -10.16 -23.20
CA LYS A 9 2.94 -10.03 -22.36
C LYS A 9 3.14 -8.59 -21.91
N GLU A 10 3.04 -7.62 -22.80
CA GLU A 10 3.15 -6.19 -22.46
C GLU A 10 2.07 -5.74 -21.46
N GLN A 11 0.84 -6.25 -21.58
CA GLN A 11 -0.24 -5.96 -20.64
C GLN A 11 0.08 -6.50 -19.24
N ILE A 12 0.52 -7.74 -19.13
CA ILE A 12 0.93 -8.36 -17.85
C ILE A 12 2.09 -7.59 -17.22
N GLU A 13 3.11 -7.25 -18.01
CA GLU A 13 4.24 -6.45 -17.52
C GLU A 13 3.77 -5.09 -17.00
N ARG A 14 2.86 -4.43 -17.71
CA ARG A 14 2.27 -3.16 -17.27
C ARG A 14 1.46 -3.30 -15.99
N GLU A 15 0.67 -4.36 -15.85
CA GLU A 15 -0.06 -4.63 -14.61
C GLU A 15 0.89 -4.84 -13.44
N ASN A 16 1.99 -5.55 -13.65
CA ASN A 16 2.98 -5.80 -12.61
C ASN A 16 3.76 -4.54 -12.19
N ARG A 17 3.89 -3.54 -13.06
CA ARG A 17 4.56 -2.27 -12.71
C ARG A 17 3.88 -1.54 -11.55
N LYS A 18 2.58 -1.77 -11.29
CA LYS A 18 1.86 -1.15 -10.15
C LYS A 18 2.46 -1.52 -8.79
N TYR A 19 3.10 -2.68 -8.67
CA TYR A 19 3.73 -3.13 -7.42
C TYR A 19 4.93 -2.25 -7.03
N ILE A 20 5.60 -1.60 -7.99
CA ILE A 20 6.64 -0.60 -7.70
C ILE A 20 6.04 0.54 -6.87
N THR A 21 4.86 1.03 -7.28
CA THR A 21 4.15 2.08 -6.55
C THR A 21 3.64 1.58 -5.20
N PHE A 22 3.11 0.35 -5.13
CA PHE A 22 2.65 -0.24 -3.87
C PHE A 22 3.77 -0.36 -2.84
N ASP A 23 4.95 -0.83 -3.23
CA ASP A 23 6.09 -0.96 -2.34
C ASP A 23 6.63 0.39 -1.88
N LYS A 24 6.59 1.42 -2.75
CA LYS A 24 6.94 2.78 -2.35
C LYS A 24 5.99 3.29 -1.28
N ILE A 25 4.68 3.11 -1.45
CA ILE A 25 3.67 3.55 -0.48
C ILE A 25 3.81 2.77 0.83
N TYR A 26 4.00 1.46 0.76
CA TYR A 26 4.23 0.63 1.95
C TYR A 26 5.42 1.12 2.79
N LYS A 27 6.54 1.49 2.15
CA LYS A 27 7.69 2.11 2.85
C LYS A 27 7.34 3.45 3.51
N LEU A 28 6.44 4.25 2.93
CA LEU A 28 5.96 5.49 3.56
C LEU A 28 5.06 5.19 4.77
N VAL A 29 4.24 4.14 4.68
CA VAL A 29 3.42 3.66 5.80
C VAL A 29 4.30 3.21 6.96
N GLU A 30 5.33 2.40 6.71
CA GLU A 30 6.28 1.96 7.74
C GLU A 30 6.97 3.13 8.44
N LYS A 31 7.40 4.16 7.67
CA LYS A 31 7.95 5.39 8.25
C LYS A 31 6.94 6.11 9.15
N LYS A 32 5.66 6.16 8.75
CA LYS A 32 4.61 6.81 9.54
C LYS A 32 4.33 6.06 10.85
N ILE A 33 4.30 4.73 10.81
CA ILE A 33 4.20 3.87 12.00
C ILE A 33 5.39 4.14 12.94
N TYR A 34 6.60 4.13 12.41
CA TYR A 34 7.82 4.38 13.19
C TYR A 34 7.78 5.76 13.88
N LEU A 35 7.41 6.81 13.15
CA LEU A 35 7.30 8.16 13.70
C LEU A 35 6.22 8.25 14.80
N ALA A 36 5.06 7.62 14.59
CA ALA A 36 3.99 7.58 15.59
C ALA A 36 4.44 6.86 16.88
N SER A 37 5.16 5.75 16.74
CA SER A 37 5.73 5.02 17.87
C SER A 37 6.78 5.82 18.64
N LYS A 38 7.53 6.71 17.97
CA LYS A 38 8.47 7.63 18.65
C LYS A 38 7.79 8.74 19.44
N GLY A 39 6.51 8.99 19.18
CA GLY A 39 5.66 9.87 19.98
C GLY A 39 4.72 9.11 20.90
N ASP A 40 5.09 7.89 21.33
CA ASP A 40 4.33 7.05 22.28
C ASP A 40 2.88 6.72 21.85
N ASN A 41 2.59 6.74 20.54
CA ASN A 41 1.31 6.30 20.01
C ASN A 41 1.35 4.82 19.62
N TYR A 42 0.24 4.11 19.85
CA TYR A 42 0.03 2.73 19.39
C TYR A 42 -0.83 2.64 18.13
N TYR A 43 -1.09 3.77 17.48
CA TYR A 43 -1.84 3.84 16.24
C TYR A 43 -1.37 5.00 15.35
N THR A 44 -1.68 4.91 14.06
CA THR A 44 -1.52 6.03 13.13
C THR A 44 -2.51 5.91 11.97
N TRP A 45 -2.80 7.04 11.35
CA TRP A 45 -3.63 7.12 10.16
C TRP A 45 -2.76 7.34 8.93
N TYR A 46 -3.02 6.65 7.83
CA TYR A 46 -2.38 6.91 6.55
C TYR A 46 -3.44 7.06 5.47
N GLN A 47 -3.38 8.16 4.71
CA GLN A 47 -4.23 8.31 3.52
C GLN A 47 -3.44 7.80 2.31
N ILE A 48 -3.97 6.79 1.65
CA ILE A 48 -3.38 6.25 0.42
C ILE A 48 -3.56 7.30 -0.68
N PRO A 49 -2.49 7.75 -1.34
CA PRO A 49 -2.61 8.70 -2.45
C PRO A 49 -3.48 8.13 -3.57
N GLU A 50 -4.05 9.00 -4.40
CA GLU A 50 -4.69 8.55 -5.64
C GLU A 50 -3.66 8.21 -6.73
N PHE A 51 -2.56 8.96 -6.76
CA PHE A 51 -1.42 8.72 -7.64
C PHE A 51 -0.13 9.28 -7.01
N LEU A 52 1.02 8.87 -7.56
CA LEU A 52 2.32 9.44 -7.24
C LEU A 52 3.02 9.84 -8.53
N VAL A 53 3.45 11.09 -8.61
CA VAL A 53 4.15 11.62 -9.81
C VAL A 53 5.44 10.83 -10.04
N GLY A 54 5.67 10.44 -11.30
CA GLY A 54 6.85 9.68 -11.71
C GLY A 54 6.79 8.19 -11.35
N LEU A 55 5.65 7.68 -10.87
CA LEU A 55 5.43 6.26 -10.60
C LEU A 55 4.29 5.70 -11.44
N PRO A 56 4.26 4.39 -11.69
CA PRO A 56 3.15 3.73 -12.36
C PRO A 56 1.81 4.02 -11.70
N VAL A 57 0.80 4.32 -12.53
CA VAL A 57 -0.60 4.47 -12.10
C VAL A 57 -1.08 3.17 -11.46
N TYR A 58 -1.97 3.28 -10.48
CA TYR A 58 -2.44 2.14 -9.72
C TYR A 58 -3.87 2.35 -9.21
N SER A 59 -4.49 1.27 -8.73
CA SER A 59 -5.78 1.29 -8.03
C SER A 59 -5.53 1.50 -6.52
N PRO A 60 -6.02 2.60 -5.91
CA PRO A 60 -5.90 2.81 -4.46
C PRO A 60 -6.49 1.64 -3.65
N LYS A 61 -7.58 1.03 -4.13
CA LYS A 61 -8.20 -0.14 -3.51
C LYS A 61 -7.27 -1.37 -3.50
N ASP A 62 -6.60 -1.64 -4.62
CA ASP A 62 -5.64 -2.74 -4.73
C ASP A 62 -4.42 -2.47 -3.84
N CYS A 63 -3.92 -1.23 -3.84
CA CYS A 63 -2.80 -0.81 -3.01
C CYS A 63 -3.12 -0.98 -1.52
N ASN A 64 -4.33 -0.59 -1.11
CA ASN A 64 -4.80 -0.75 0.25
C ASN A 64 -4.82 -2.22 0.67
N SER A 65 -5.42 -3.07 -0.16
CA SER A 65 -5.48 -4.52 0.09
C SER A 65 -4.08 -5.12 0.22
N TYR A 66 -3.14 -4.68 -0.62
CA TYR A 66 -1.73 -5.07 -0.55
C TYR A 66 -1.06 -4.64 0.77
N ILE A 67 -1.23 -3.38 1.18
CA ILE A 67 -0.64 -2.83 2.40
C ILE A 67 -1.22 -3.52 3.64
N GLN A 68 -2.55 -3.67 3.73
CA GLN A 68 -3.22 -4.36 4.83
C GLN A 68 -2.72 -5.80 4.97
N SER A 69 -2.55 -6.53 3.86
CA SER A 69 -2.02 -7.89 3.87
C SER A 69 -0.59 -7.96 4.45
N LYS A 70 0.30 -7.03 4.06
CA LYS A 70 1.66 -6.97 4.61
C LYS A 70 1.67 -6.58 6.09
N LEU A 71 0.90 -5.56 6.47
CA LEU A 71 0.79 -5.11 7.86
C LEU A 71 0.24 -6.22 8.77
N LYS A 72 -0.79 -6.94 8.33
CA LYS A 72 -1.35 -8.08 9.05
C LYS A 72 -0.34 -9.19 9.28
N LYS A 73 0.51 -9.51 8.29
CA LYS A 73 1.61 -10.49 8.44
C LYS A 73 2.63 -10.07 9.50
N ASN A 74 2.79 -8.76 9.72
CA ASN A 74 3.70 -8.20 10.72
C ASN A 74 3.04 -7.93 12.09
N GLY A 75 1.79 -8.38 12.30
CA GLY A 75 1.10 -8.26 13.58
C GLY A 75 0.39 -6.93 13.82
N PHE A 76 0.24 -6.08 12.79
CA PHE A 76 -0.58 -4.88 12.88
C PHE A 76 -2.05 -5.19 12.61
N ASN A 77 -2.94 -4.47 13.30
CA ASN A 77 -4.36 -4.44 13.02
C ASN A 77 -4.67 -3.22 12.13
N THR A 78 -5.53 -3.40 11.13
CA THR A 78 -5.87 -2.33 10.18
C THR A 78 -7.37 -2.21 9.97
N ASP A 79 -7.87 -0.98 9.91
CA ASP A 79 -9.25 -0.68 9.51
C ASP A 79 -9.24 0.31 8.33
N PHE A 80 -10.11 0.08 7.36
CA PHE A 80 -10.27 0.95 6.19
C PHE A 80 -11.47 1.87 6.35
N TYR A 81 -11.27 3.14 6.00
CA TYR A 81 -12.30 4.17 5.97
C TYR A 81 -12.30 4.87 4.62
N ASP A 82 -13.48 5.00 4.01
CA ASP A 82 -13.61 5.64 2.72
C ASP A 82 -13.58 7.18 2.83
N PRO A 83 -12.90 7.90 1.92
CA PRO A 83 -12.06 7.39 0.83
C PRO A 83 -10.59 7.22 1.25
N ASN A 84 -10.00 6.05 0.96
CA ASN A 84 -8.55 5.80 1.01
C ASN A 84 -7.83 5.99 2.37
N PHE A 85 -8.54 6.06 3.49
CA PHE A 85 -7.93 6.16 4.83
C PHE A 85 -7.69 4.78 5.44
N LEU A 86 -6.49 4.57 5.95
CA LEU A 86 -6.06 3.37 6.63
C LEU A 86 -5.69 3.71 8.08
N LEU A 87 -6.47 3.22 9.03
CA LEU A 87 -6.10 3.20 10.43
C LEU A 87 -5.23 1.98 10.70
N ILE A 88 -4.08 2.18 11.32
CA ILE A 88 -3.10 1.14 11.65
C ILE A 88 -2.90 1.16 13.15
N LYS A 89 -2.98 0.00 13.80
CA LYS A 89 -2.96 -0.17 15.26
C LYS A 89 -2.02 -1.29 15.66
N TRP A 90 -1.32 -1.13 16.78
CA TRP A 90 -0.45 -2.13 17.41
C TRP A 90 -0.51 -2.04 18.94
N PHE A 91 -1.72 -1.98 19.49
CA PHE A 91 -1.93 -1.95 20.93
C PHE A 91 -1.30 -3.18 21.62
N PRO A 92 -0.70 -3.02 22.82
CA PRO A 92 -0.21 -4.13 23.60
C PRO A 92 -1.31 -5.18 23.80
N LYS A 93 -0.97 -6.46 23.65
CA LYS A 93 -1.87 -7.53 24.06
C LYS A 93 -1.79 -7.63 25.59
N ASN A 94 -2.93 -7.44 26.25
CA ASN A 94 -3.07 -7.75 27.68
C ASN A 94 -2.90 -9.24 27.93
#